data_AF-A0A538BU35-F1
#
_entry.id   AF-A0A538BU35-F1
#
_cell.length_a   1.000
_cell.length_b   1.000
_cell.length_c   1.000
_cell.angle_alpha   90.00
_cell.angle_beta   90.00
_cell.angle_gamma   90.00
#
_symmetry.space_group_name_H-M   'P 1'
#
loop_
_entity.id
_entity.type
_entity.pdbx_description
1 polymer ?
#
loop_
_entity_poly.entity_id
_entity_poly.type
_entity_poly.pdbx_seq_one_letter_code
_entity_poly.pdbx_strand_id
1 'polypeptide(L)'
;MTQGIHPDYQIANVHCSCGNTWAGAWSASSAATPRPSRPNRPRRSRAEPPVGQPPPATTHLYGGQAVVEGVMMRGSDHWAVAVREPVGTVYVESHAIDSIASRHPIWRKPFLRGIIVLGQSLSIGVRALMIATNHAVAEEEQLSSRQIGVSLTIAMVLFIAIFILGPTTLFAWAENHVSANGVLVNVFEGIFRVALFVGYLWLIGRTKDIRRVFEYHGAEHKTIAAYEHDEDLVPDRIERFPKEHVRCGTNFLIIVMIITIFVFTLFGTPGLLWRLVSRVIAIPIIAGIAYEALRLGARFPRSTAMRVMMAPGIWLQKITTREPDVGQIEVAVSSFKEVLRREAEAAGAT
;
A
#
# COMPACT_ATOMS: atom_id res chain seq x y z
N MET A 1 21.29 -33.16 -14.14
CA MET A 1 20.47 -32.44 -15.13
C MET A 1 20.28 -31.02 -14.63
N THR A 2 21.18 -30.14 -15.04
CA THR A 2 21.15 -28.69 -14.83
C THR A 2 20.09 -28.10 -15.74
N GLN A 3 18.96 -27.64 -15.17
CA GLN A 3 18.00 -26.81 -15.91
C GLN A 3 18.60 -25.41 -16.02
N GLY A 4 18.92 -25.03 -17.26
CA GLY A 4 19.46 -23.74 -17.61
C GLY A 4 18.42 -22.62 -17.44
N ILE A 5 18.95 -21.44 -17.15
CA ILE A 5 18.26 -20.16 -17.25
C ILE A 5 17.76 -20.03 -18.69
N HIS A 6 16.46 -19.79 -18.88
CA HIS A 6 15.87 -19.56 -20.20
C HIS A 6 16.55 -18.34 -20.86
N PRO A 7 17.05 -18.45 -22.10
CA PRO A 7 17.84 -17.40 -22.76
C PRO A 7 17.04 -16.20 -23.31
N ASP A 8 15.72 -16.14 -23.11
CA ASP A 8 14.84 -15.15 -23.76
C ASP A 8 14.22 -14.12 -22.77
N TYR A 9 15.01 -13.58 -21.83
CA TYR A 9 14.54 -12.41 -21.07
C TYR A 9 14.74 -11.16 -21.95
N GLN A 10 13.66 -10.70 -22.59
CA GLN A 10 13.68 -9.40 -23.26
C GLN A 10 13.90 -8.30 -22.23
N ILE A 11 14.88 -7.43 -22.53
CA ILE A 11 15.13 -6.21 -21.78
C ILE A 11 13.86 -5.35 -21.86
N ALA A 12 13.18 -5.14 -20.73
CA ALA A 12 12.04 -4.25 -20.67
C ALA A 12 12.51 -2.82 -21.04
N ASN A 13 11.99 -2.29 -22.16
CA ASN A 13 12.16 -0.89 -22.49
C ASN A 13 11.27 -0.07 -21.56
N VAL A 14 11.88 0.85 -20.82
CA VAL A 14 11.17 1.78 -19.96
C VAL A 14 10.85 3.03 -20.78
N HIS A 15 9.57 3.29 -20.99
CA HIS A 15 9.08 4.47 -21.69
C HIS A 15 8.67 5.54 -20.69
N CYS A 16 9.36 6.69 -20.70
CA CYS A 16 9.02 7.87 -19.89
C CYS A 16 8.09 8.80 -20.68
N SER A 17 7.10 9.39 -20.01
CA SER A 17 6.26 10.48 -20.57
C SER A 17 7.07 11.72 -21.00
N CYS A 18 8.31 11.84 -20.54
CA CYS A 18 9.28 12.86 -20.95
C CYS A 18 9.95 12.62 -22.33
N GLY A 19 9.59 11.53 -23.03
CA GLY A 19 10.11 11.19 -24.35
C GLY A 19 11.43 10.42 -24.35
N ASN A 20 12.02 10.16 -23.18
CA ASN A 20 13.22 9.34 -23.06
C ASN A 20 12.89 7.85 -22.96
N THR A 21 13.60 7.03 -23.74
CA THR A 21 13.58 5.57 -23.67
C THR A 21 14.92 5.07 -23.15
N TRP A 22 14.90 4.14 -22.20
CA TRP A 22 16.12 3.50 -21.71
C TRP A 22 15.91 2.00 -21.66
N ALA A 23 16.87 1.25 -22.19
CA ALA A 23 16.99 -0.17 -21.93
C ALA A 23 17.39 -0.34 -20.45
N GLY A 24 16.59 -1.07 -19.67
CA GLY A 24 17.05 -1.57 -18.37
C GLY A 24 18.23 -2.50 -18.60
N ALA A 25 19.45 -1.95 -18.63
CA ALA A 25 20.65 -2.70 -18.92
C ALA A 25 20.97 -3.65 -17.76
N TRP A 26 20.30 -4.80 -17.73
CA TRP A 26 20.78 -5.98 -17.04
C TRP A 26 21.88 -6.57 -17.92
N SER A 27 23.11 -6.10 -17.76
CA SER A 27 24.23 -6.71 -18.46
C SER A 27 24.49 -8.11 -17.88
N ALA A 28 24.00 -9.13 -18.56
CA ALA A 28 24.52 -10.49 -18.42
C ALA A 28 25.91 -10.57 -19.08
N SER A 29 26.90 -9.88 -18.52
CA SER A 29 28.30 -9.99 -18.94
C SER A 29 29.19 -10.07 -17.72
N SER A 30 29.28 -11.27 -17.14
CA SER A 30 30.53 -11.74 -16.57
C SER A 30 30.74 -13.16 -17.09
N ALA A 31 31.29 -13.24 -18.30
CA ALA A 31 31.82 -14.47 -18.84
C ALA A 31 32.79 -15.09 -17.83
N ALA A 32 32.60 -16.38 -17.59
CA ALA A 32 33.31 -17.17 -16.61
C ALA A 32 34.84 -17.09 -16.78
N THR A 33 35.52 -16.56 -15.77
CA THR A 33 36.93 -16.90 -15.52
C THR A 33 36.97 -18.14 -14.62
N PRO A 34 37.82 -19.14 -14.91
CA PRO A 34 37.87 -20.36 -14.12
C PRO A 34 38.40 -20.05 -12.71
N ARG A 35 37.58 -20.32 -11.69
CA ARG A 35 37.96 -20.18 -10.28
C ARG A 35 38.98 -21.25 -9.88
N PRO A 36 40.04 -20.93 -9.12
CA PRO A 36 40.82 -21.96 -8.44
C PRO A 36 39.98 -22.62 -7.33
N SER A 37 40.25 -23.91 -7.10
CA SER A 37 39.53 -24.77 -6.15
C SER A 37 39.55 -24.21 -4.72
N ARG A 38 38.35 -24.03 -4.13
CA ARG A 38 38.19 -23.71 -2.71
C ARG A 38 38.00 -24.98 -1.89
N PRO A 39 38.58 -25.09 -0.68
CA PRO A 39 38.34 -26.21 0.21
C PRO A 39 36.93 -26.12 0.82
N ASN A 40 36.44 -27.31 1.20
CA ASN A 40 35.10 -27.64 1.67
C ASN A 40 34.60 -26.70 2.80
N ARG A 41 33.43 -26.04 2.62
CA ARG A 41 32.75 -25.27 3.68
C ARG A 41 31.48 -26.03 4.13
N PRO A 42 31.21 -26.11 5.44
CA PRO A 42 30.05 -26.83 5.94
C PRO A 42 28.76 -26.07 5.63
N ARG A 43 27.69 -26.85 5.42
CA ARG A 43 26.32 -26.46 5.06
C ARG A 43 25.77 -25.48 6.12
N ARG A 44 25.64 -24.19 5.80
CA ARG A 44 25.06 -23.20 6.72
C ARG A 44 23.53 -23.26 6.67
N SER A 45 22.95 -23.44 7.86
CA SER A 45 21.54 -23.30 8.20
C SER A 45 20.94 -21.98 7.73
N ARG A 46 19.62 -21.96 7.47
CA ARG A 46 18.79 -20.76 7.20
C ARG A 46 19.32 -19.56 7.99
N ALA A 47 19.91 -18.60 7.30
CA ALA A 47 20.41 -17.37 7.91
C ALA A 47 19.23 -16.45 8.23
N GLU A 48 19.22 -15.91 9.46
CA GLU A 48 18.44 -14.73 9.83
C GLU A 48 18.77 -13.58 8.87
N PRO A 49 17.82 -12.66 8.59
CA PRO A 49 18.11 -11.48 7.79
C PRO A 49 19.25 -10.69 8.45
N PRO A 50 20.15 -10.07 7.65
CA PRO A 50 21.26 -9.33 8.18
C PRO A 50 20.73 -8.21 9.08
N VAL A 51 21.21 -8.14 10.32
CA VAL A 51 20.99 -7.00 11.21
C VAL A 51 21.69 -5.81 10.58
N GLY A 52 20.94 -5.08 9.76
CA GLY A 52 21.40 -3.93 8.97
C GLY A 52 21.68 -2.71 9.84
N GLN A 53 22.56 -1.86 9.32
CA GLN A 53 22.86 -0.53 9.84
C GLN A 53 21.59 0.32 9.93
N PRO A 54 21.56 1.37 10.78
CA PRO A 54 20.44 2.30 10.80
C PRO A 54 20.23 2.88 9.39
N PRO A 55 18.96 3.07 8.96
CA PRO A 55 18.62 3.57 7.63
C PRO A 55 19.39 4.85 7.31
N PRO A 56 19.58 5.16 6.01
CA PRO A 56 20.25 6.39 5.61
C PRO A 56 19.46 7.55 6.21
N ALA A 57 20.14 8.65 6.54
CA ALA A 57 19.53 9.84 7.12
C ALA A 57 18.67 10.59 6.10
N THR A 58 17.74 9.92 5.44
CA THR A 58 16.64 10.56 4.73
C THR A 58 15.66 11.06 5.78
N THR A 59 15.43 12.37 5.80
CA THR A 59 14.45 12.98 6.72
C THR A 59 13.00 12.61 6.38
N HIS A 60 12.78 11.87 5.29
CA HIS A 60 11.48 11.53 4.74
C HIS A 60 11.32 10.02 4.57
N LEU A 61 10.12 9.51 4.88
CA LEU A 61 9.76 8.11 4.76
C LEU A 61 9.05 7.87 3.43
N TYR A 62 9.53 6.91 2.64
CA TYR A 62 8.83 6.46 1.44
C TYR A 62 7.63 5.58 1.79
N GLY A 63 6.67 5.56 0.87
CA GLY A 63 5.53 4.65 0.88
C GLY A 63 5.05 4.38 -0.54
N GLY A 64 4.13 3.45 -0.72
CA GLY A 64 3.55 3.18 -2.01
C GLY A 64 2.10 2.69 -1.96
N GLN A 65 1.61 2.31 -3.13
CA GLN A 65 0.32 1.69 -3.34
C GLN A 65 0.42 0.72 -4.52
N ALA A 66 0.01 -0.52 -4.32
CA ALA A 66 -0.18 -1.44 -5.43
C ALA A 66 -1.38 -1.00 -6.30
N VAL A 67 -1.19 -1.05 -7.61
CA VAL A 67 -2.21 -0.76 -8.62
C VAL A 67 -2.32 -1.94 -9.59
N VAL A 68 -3.28 -1.89 -10.52
CA VAL A 68 -3.46 -2.96 -11.51
C VAL A 68 -2.19 -3.08 -12.35
N GLU A 69 -1.58 -4.27 -12.37
CA GLU A 69 -0.30 -4.53 -13.05
C GLU A 69 0.85 -3.59 -12.70
N GLY A 70 0.84 -2.96 -11.51
CA GLY A 70 1.81 -1.93 -11.21
C GLY A 70 1.98 -1.56 -9.75
N VAL A 71 2.91 -0.65 -9.52
CA VAL A 71 3.18 -0.04 -8.21
C VAL A 71 3.35 1.46 -8.36
N MET A 72 2.68 2.20 -7.49
CA MET A 72 2.93 3.61 -7.27
C MET A 72 3.84 3.77 -6.04
N MET A 73 4.91 4.53 -6.19
CA MET A 73 5.82 4.93 -5.11
C MET A 73 5.71 6.42 -4.87
N ARG A 74 5.79 6.81 -3.60
CA ARG A 74 5.67 8.20 -3.15
C ARG A 74 6.86 8.58 -2.28
N GLY A 75 7.56 9.62 -2.72
CA GLY A 75 8.58 10.34 -1.96
C GLY A 75 8.02 11.58 -1.26
N SER A 76 8.92 12.51 -0.98
CA SER A 76 8.66 13.75 -0.24
C SER A 76 7.92 14.80 -1.06
N ASP A 77 8.36 14.97 -2.29
CA ASP A 77 7.93 16.00 -3.24
C ASP A 77 7.57 15.42 -4.62
N HIS A 78 7.81 14.13 -4.86
CA HIS A 78 7.45 13.43 -6.09
C HIS A 78 6.79 12.09 -5.81
N TRP A 79 5.98 11.64 -6.76
CA TRP A 79 5.49 10.27 -6.84
C TRP A 79 5.65 9.76 -8.26
N ALA A 80 5.80 8.44 -8.40
CA ALA A 80 5.89 7.78 -9.68
C ALA A 80 5.03 6.51 -9.68
N VAL A 81 4.53 6.13 -10.84
CA VAL A 81 3.81 4.88 -11.06
C VAL A 81 4.51 4.12 -12.18
N ALA A 82 4.75 2.83 -11.93
CA ALA A 82 5.23 1.90 -12.95
C ALA A 82 4.16 0.83 -13.19
N VAL A 83 3.90 0.53 -14.45
CA VAL A 83 2.84 -0.39 -14.88
C VAL A 83 3.41 -1.32 -15.94
N ARG A 84 3.12 -2.61 -15.82
CA ARG A 84 3.44 -3.59 -16.85
C ARG A 84 2.34 -3.61 -17.90
N GLU A 85 2.70 -3.27 -19.12
CA GLU A 85 1.78 -3.28 -20.27
C GLU A 85 1.60 -4.71 -20.80
N PRO A 86 0.51 -5.02 -21.53
CA PRO A 86 0.26 -6.36 -22.08
C PRO A 86 1.39 -6.90 -22.98
N VAL A 87 2.14 -6.01 -23.63
CA VAL A 87 3.28 -6.33 -24.50
C VAL A 87 4.53 -6.70 -23.69
N GLY A 88 4.49 -6.58 -22.36
CA GLY A 88 5.57 -6.93 -21.43
C GLY A 88 6.52 -5.78 -21.09
N THR A 89 6.39 -4.63 -21.75
CA THR A 89 7.08 -3.37 -21.44
C THR A 89 6.64 -2.79 -20.10
N VAL A 90 7.51 -1.98 -19.49
CA VAL A 90 7.19 -1.28 -18.24
C VAL A 90 7.07 0.21 -18.54
N TYR A 91 5.83 0.72 -18.47
CA TYR A 91 5.55 2.14 -18.53
C TYR A 91 5.87 2.77 -17.18
N VAL A 92 6.52 3.95 -17.19
CA VAL A 92 6.84 4.69 -15.96
C VAL A 92 6.50 6.18 -16.14
N GLU A 93 5.73 6.71 -15.20
CA GLU A 93 5.34 8.12 -15.17
C GLU A 93 5.54 8.71 -13.78
N SER A 94 5.98 9.97 -13.71
CA SER A 94 6.25 10.67 -12.46
C SER A 94 5.68 12.08 -12.45
N HIS A 95 5.28 12.53 -11.25
CA HIS A 95 4.68 13.84 -11.03
C HIS A 95 5.15 14.46 -9.72
N ALA A 96 5.18 15.78 -9.68
CA ALA A 96 5.42 16.54 -8.45
C ALA A 96 4.21 16.47 -7.49
N ILE A 97 4.50 16.63 -6.20
CA ILE A 97 3.54 16.67 -5.09
C ILE A 97 3.39 18.11 -4.64
N ASP A 98 2.30 18.75 -5.07
CA ASP A 98 1.89 20.04 -4.53
C ASP A 98 1.25 19.87 -3.15
N SER A 99 2.04 19.94 -2.07
CA SER A 99 1.53 19.83 -0.71
C SER A 99 0.82 21.10 -0.26
N ILE A 100 -0.49 21.06 -0.04
CA ILE A 100 -1.24 22.18 0.59
C ILE A 100 -0.69 22.47 2.00
N ALA A 101 -0.15 21.46 2.70
CA ALA A 101 0.43 21.60 4.03
C ALA A 101 1.74 22.40 4.04
N SER A 102 2.41 22.59 2.89
CA SER A 102 3.55 23.49 2.78
C SER A 102 3.10 24.96 2.74
N ARG A 103 1.88 25.24 2.26
CA ARG A 103 1.34 26.60 2.09
C ARG A 103 0.74 27.19 3.36
N HIS A 104 0.12 26.39 4.23
CA HIS A 104 -0.47 26.88 5.49
C HIS A 104 -0.01 26.07 6.72
N PRO A 105 0.67 26.69 7.71
CA PRO A 105 1.20 26.01 8.89
C PRO A 105 0.16 25.32 9.78
N ILE A 106 -1.10 25.76 9.76
CA ILE A 106 -2.18 25.17 10.56
C ILE A 106 -2.41 23.70 10.23
N TRP A 107 -2.19 23.29 8.98
CA TRP A 107 -2.31 21.91 8.50
C TRP A 107 -1.17 21.01 8.96
N ARG A 108 -0.14 21.54 9.63
CA ARG A 108 0.97 20.75 10.19
C ARG A 108 0.70 20.32 11.64
N LYS A 109 -0.34 20.87 12.27
CA LYS A 109 -0.75 20.50 13.64
C LYS A 109 -1.17 19.02 13.70
N PRO A 110 -0.91 18.33 14.83
CA PRO A 110 -1.40 16.97 15.04
C PRO A 110 -2.90 16.87 14.75
N PHE A 111 -3.36 15.69 14.33
CA PHE A 111 -4.74 15.40 13.91
C PHE A 111 -5.14 16.04 12.57
N LEU A 112 -5.02 17.37 12.42
CA LEU A 112 -5.36 18.08 11.18
C LEU A 112 -4.46 17.68 10.01
N ARG A 113 -3.17 17.45 10.27
CA ARG A 113 -2.22 16.96 9.27
C ARG A 113 -2.62 15.60 8.70
N GLY A 114 -3.19 14.73 9.52
CA GLY A 114 -3.61 13.40 9.10
C GLY A 114 -4.68 13.49 8.02
N ILE A 115 -5.69 14.35 8.22
CA ILE A 115 -6.77 14.55 7.25
C ILE A 115 -6.22 15.02 5.89
N ILE A 116 -5.31 16.00 5.89
CA ILE A 116 -4.71 16.53 4.65
C ILE A 116 -3.83 15.49 3.97
N VAL A 117 -2.95 14.81 4.71
CA VAL A 117 -2.06 13.78 4.16
C VAL A 117 -2.87 12.62 3.60
N LEU A 118 -3.93 12.18 4.28
CA LEU A 118 -4.82 11.11 3.81
C LEU A 118 -5.58 11.54 2.55
N GLY A 119 -6.15 12.75 2.53
CA GLY A 119 -6.83 13.29 1.35
C GLY A 119 -5.91 13.39 0.13
N GLN A 120 -4.68 13.88 0.34
CA GLN A 120 -3.67 13.93 -0.72
C GLN A 120 -3.26 12.53 -1.20
N SER A 121 -3.05 11.59 -0.27
CA SER A 121 -2.70 10.20 -0.60
C SER A 121 -3.81 9.52 -1.40
N LEU A 122 -5.07 9.74 -1.02
CA LEU A 122 -6.24 9.22 -1.75
C LEU A 122 -6.31 9.81 -3.16
N SER A 123 -6.11 11.12 -3.31
CA SER A 123 -6.12 11.78 -4.63
C SER A 123 -5.02 11.24 -5.54
N ILE A 124 -3.79 11.11 -5.04
CA ILE A 124 -2.67 10.51 -5.78
C ILE A 124 -2.96 9.05 -6.11
N GLY A 125 -3.46 8.27 -5.14
CA GLY A 125 -3.80 6.85 -5.33
C GLY A 125 -4.86 6.63 -6.41
N VAL A 126 -5.88 7.49 -6.48
CA VAL A 126 -6.90 7.45 -7.56
C VAL A 126 -6.28 7.79 -8.91
N ARG A 127 -5.40 8.81 -8.98
CA ARG A 127 -4.69 9.15 -10.23
C ARG A 127 -3.81 8.01 -10.71
N ALA A 128 -3.02 7.42 -9.81
CA ALA A 128 -2.17 6.28 -10.11
C ALA A 128 -2.96 5.06 -10.58
N LEU A 129 -4.12 4.78 -9.95
CA LEU A 129 -5.01 3.71 -10.38
C LEU A 129 -5.55 3.95 -11.80
N MET A 130 -5.96 5.19 -12.12
CA MET A 130 -6.42 5.55 -13.47
C MET A 130 -5.33 5.35 -14.52
N ILE A 131 -4.09 5.79 -14.24
CA ILE A 131 -2.94 5.57 -15.12
C ILE A 131 -2.71 4.08 -15.32
N ALA A 132 -2.67 3.32 -14.23
CA ALA A 132 -2.47 1.88 -14.27
C ALA A 132 -3.55 1.14 -15.07
N THR A 133 -4.82 1.46 -14.85
CA THR A 133 -5.92 0.85 -15.62
C THR A 133 -5.82 1.14 -17.11
N ASN A 134 -5.41 2.36 -17.51
CA ASN A 134 -5.28 2.71 -18.92
C ASN A 134 -4.12 1.96 -19.61
N HIS A 135 -3.02 1.70 -18.90
CA HIS A 135 -1.85 1.01 -19.45
C HIS A 135 -1.88 -0.52 -19.29
N ALA A 136 -2.69 -1.05 -18.37
CA ALA A 136 -2.77 -2.49 -18.09
C ALA A 136 -3.69 -3.26 -19.06
N VAL A 137 -4.48 -2.58 -19.87
CA VAL A 137 -5.42 -3.19 -20.84
C VAL A 137 -5.07 -2.78 -22.26
N ALA A 138 -5.40 -3.62 -23.25
CA ALA A 138 -5.22 -3.29 -24.66
C ALA A 138 -6.05 -2.03 -25.02
N GLU A 139 -5.59 -1.23 -25.99
CA GLU A 139 -6.27 0.00 -26.42
C GLU A 139 -7.76 -0.23 -26.77
N GLU A 140 -8.08 -1.39 -27.36
CA GLU A 140 -9.44 -1.77 -27.74
C GLU A 140 -10.35 -2.07 -26.52
N GLU A 141 -9.77 -2.37 -25.36
CA GLU A 141 -10.48 -2.70 -24.11
C GLU A 141 -10.50 -1.54 -23.10
N GLN A 142 -9.90 -0.39 -23.44
CA GLN A 142 -9.88 0.77 -22.54
C GLN A 142 -11.29 1.33 -22.31
N LEU A 143 -11.64 1.49 -21.04
CA LEU A 143 -12.90 2.11 -20.65
C LEU A 143 -12.83 3.63 -20.83
N SER A 144 -13.92 4.23 -21.33
CA SER A 144 -14.03 5.69 -21.35
C SER A 144 -14.01 6.27 -19.93
N SER A 145 -13.50 7.49 -19.75
CA SER A 145 -13.48 8.19 -18.45
C SER A 145 -14.86 8.24 -17.78
N ARG A 146 -15.94 8.30 -18.57
CA ARG A 146 -17.32 8.25 -18.07
C ARG A 146 -17.67 6.88 -17.50
N GLN A 147 -17.30 5.79 -18.18
CA GLN A 147 -17.53 4.43 -17.68
C GLN A 147 -16.75 4.17 -16.38
N ILE A 148 -15.50 4.63 -16.31
CA ILE A 148 -14.70 4.54 -15.09
C ILE A 148 -15.35 5.35 -13.95
N GLY A 149 -15.78 6.59 -14.22
CA GLY A 149 -16.48 7.40 -13.22
C GLY A 149 -17.78 6.75 -12.70
N VAL A 150 -18.55 6.13 -13.59
CA VAL A 150 -19.78 5.40 -13.22
C VAL A 150 -19.45 4.16 -12.38
N SER A 151 -18.47 3.36 -12.78
CA SER A 151 -18.09 2.14 -12.04
C SER A 151 -17.58 2.47 -10.64
N LEU A 152 -16.74 3.50 -10.49
CA LEU A 152 -16.29 4.00 -9.18
C LEU A 152 -17.46 4.48 -8.32
N THR A 153 -18.42 5.18 -8.92
CA THR A 153 -19.61 5.67 -8.20
C THR A 153 -20.46 4.51 -7.69
N ILE A 154 -20.71 3.51 -8.54
CA ILE A 154 -21.46 2.30 -8.15
C ILE A 154 -20.72 1.57 -7.02
N ALA A 155 -19.40 1.36 -7.16
CA ALA A 155 -18.58 0.72 -6.14
C ALA A 155 -18.63 1.49 -4.80
N MET A 156 -18.57 2.82 -4.84
CA MET A 156 -18.68 3.67 -3.65
C MET A 156 -20.05 3.54 -2.98
N VAL A 157 -21.14 3.57 -3.75
CA VAL A 157 -22.51 3.41 -3.22
C VAL A 157 -22.68 2.04 -2.58
N LEU A 158 -22.23 0.97 -3.24
CA LEU A 158 -22.28 -0.39 -2.70
C LEU A 158 -21.43 -0.51 -1.43
N PHE A 159 -20.24 0.10 -1.40
CA PHE A 159 -19.38 0.11 -0.22
C PHE A 159 -20.08 0.80 0.97
N ILE A 160 -20.66 1.98 0.77
CA ILE A 160 -21.40 2.70 1.81
C ILE A 160 -22.60 1.88 2.28
N ALA A 161 -23.37 1.31 1.35
CA ALA A 161 -24.54 0.50 1.66
C ALA A 161 -24.16 -0.74 2.48
N ILE A 162 -23.13 -1.48 2.08
CA ILE A 162 -22.76 -2.77 2.69
C ILE A 162 -21.95 -2.60 3.98
N PHE A 163 -21.01 -1.66 4.05
CA PHE A 163 -20.07 -1.56 5.17
C PHE A 163 -20.44 -0.50 6.20
N ILE A 164 -21.23 0.51 5.83
CA ILE A 164 -21.61 1.61 6.73
C ILE A 164 -23.08 1.49 7.14
N LEU A 165 -23.98 1.52 6.16
CA LEU A 165 -25.42 1.55 6.41
C LEU A 165 -25.96 0.18 6.84
N GLY A 166 -25.55 -0.90 6.17
CA GLY A 166 -26.03 -2.26 6.45
C GLY A 166 -25.81 -2.72 7.89
N PRO A 167 -24.59 -2.66 8.45
CA PRO A 167 -24.34 -3.04 9.85
C PRO A 167 -25.11 -2.14 10.81
N THR A 168 -25.16 -0.84 10.51
CA THR A 168 -25.91 0.13 11.32
C THR A 168 -27.39 -0.23 11.43
N THR A 169 -28.05 -0.48 10.31
CA THR A 169 -29.48 -0.73 10.26
C THR A 169 -29.81 -2.10 10.84
N LEU A 170 -28.97 -3.11 10.56
CA LEU A 170 -29.10 -4.45 11.12
C LEU A 170 -29.05 -4.45 12.65
N PHE A 171 -28.05 -3.79 13.25
CA PHE A 171 -27.89 -3.77 14.70
C PHE A 171 -28.90 -2.85 15.40
N ALA A 172 -29.33 -1.75 14.77
CA ALA A 172 -30.45 -0.95 15.28
C ALA A 172 -31.77 -1.74 15.29
N TRP A 173 -32.02 -2.54 14.25
CA TRP A 173 -33.18 -3.43 14.21
C TRP A 173 -33.08 -4.50 15.31
N ALA A 174 -31.91 -5.12 15.51
CA ALA A 174 -31.70 -6.14 16.54
C ALA A 174 -31.89 -5.58 17.97
N GLU A 175 -31.39 -4.37 18.25
CA GLU A 175 -31.56 -3.69 19.53
C GLU A 175 -33.04 -3.53 19.91
N ASN A 176 -33.86 -3.09 18.95
CA ASN A 176 -35.30 -2.89 19.15
C ASN A 176 -36.07 -4.19 19.42
N HIS A 177 -35.56 -5.35 18.98
CA HIS A 177 -36.24 -6.65 19.15
C HIS A 177 -35.75 -7.43 20.37
N VAL A 178 -34.51 -7.22 20.82
CA VAL A 178 -33.86 -8.07 21.83
C VAL A 178 -33.69 -7.37 23.19
N SER A 179 -34.13 -6.10 23.35
CA SER A 179 -33.97 -5.33 24.60
C SER A 179 -32.54 -5.38 25.15
N ALA A 180 -31.56 -5.36 24.25
CA ALA A 180 -30.15 -5.48 24.59
C ALA A 180 -29.58 -4.16 25.11
N ASN A 181 -28.56 -4.23 25.96
CA ASN A 181 -27.81 -3.04 26.40
C ASN A 181 -27.13 -2.38 25.18
N GLY A 182 -27.35 -1.08 24.98
CA GLY A 182 -26.83 -0.33 23.84
C GLY A 182 -25.30 -0.36 23.69
N VAL A 183 -24.56 -0.44 24.80
CA VAL A 183 -23.09 -0.62 24.77
C VAL A 183 -22.72 -1.95 24.12
N LEU A 184 -23.41 -3.03 24.49
CA LEU A 184 -23.16 -4.37 23.97
C LEU A 184 -23.49 -4.44 22.47
N VAL A 185 -24.57 -3.77 22.05
CA VAL A 185 -24.95 -3.64 20.62
C VAL A 185 -23.86 -2.95 19.82
N ASN A 186 -23.33 -1.82 20.30
CA ASN A 186 -22.26 -1.08 19.62
C ASN A 186 -20.96 -1.89 19.50
N VAL A 187 -20.60 -2.64 20.53
CA VAL A 187 -19.42 -3.52 20.51
C VAL A 187 -19.60 -4.64 19.49
N PHE A 188 -20.75 -5.34 19.49
CA PHE A 188 -21.01 -6.39 18.52
C PHE A 188 -21.14 -5.86 17.10
N GLU A 189 -21.73 -4.69 16.89
CA GLU A 189 -21.75 -4.01 15.60
C GLU A 189 -20.32 -3.76 15.10
N GLY A 190 -19.45 -3.27 15.98
CA GLY A 190 -18.03 -3.07 15.72
C GLY A 190 -17.30 -4.35 15.29
N ILE A 191 -17.45 -5.42 16.07
CA ILE A 191 -16.86 -6.73 15.78
C ILE A 191 -17.39 -7.29 14.46
N PHE A 192 -18.70 -7.18 14.22
CA PHE A 192 -19.33 -7.62 12.98
C PHE A 192 -18.78 -6.87 11.77
N ARG A 193 -18.59 -5.54 11.85
CA ARG A 193 -17.98 -4.76 10.77
C ARG A 193 -16.56 -5.22 10.45
N VAL A 194 -15.74 -5.47 11.48
CA VAL A 194 -14.38 -5.99 11.30
C VAL A 194 -14.43 -7.36 10.62
N ALA A 195 -15.29 -8.27 11.10
CA ALA A 195 -15.45 -9.60 10.53
C ALA A 195 -15.95 -9.56 9.08
N LEU A 196 -16.94 -8.71 8.78
CA LEU A 196 -17.47 -8.48 7.44
C LEU A 196 -16.37 -7.96 6.49
N PHE A 197 -15.58 -6.99 6.93
CA PHE A 197 -14.48 -6.43 6.14
C PHE A 197 -13.36 -7.45 5.88
N VAL A 198 -12.90 -8.15 6.91
CA VAL A 198 -11.86 -9.19 6.76
C VAL A 198 -12.37 -10.34 5.89
N GLY A 199 -13.62 -10.77 6.08
CA GLY A 199 -14.27 -11.80 5.27
C GLY A 199 -14.39 -11.39 3.80
N TYR A 200 -14.77 -10.14 3.53
CA TYR A 200 -14.78 -9.57 2.18
C TYR A 200 -13.40 -9.60 1.53
N LEU A 201 -12.36 -9.08 2.19
CA LEU A 201 -10.99 -9.09 1.67
C LEU A 201 -10.47 -10.50 1.39
N TRP A 202 -10.77 -11.44 2.29
CA TRP A 202 -10.40 -12.85 2.13
C TRP A 202 -11.10 -13.51 0.93
N LEU A 203 -12.35 -13.12 0.64
CA LEU A 203 -13.12 -13.63 -0.49
C LEU A 203 -12.62 -13.02 -1.81
N ILE A 204 -12.55 -11.69 -1.92
CA ILE A 204 -12.09 -11.04 -3.15
C ILE A 204 -10.63 -11.34 -3.44
N GLY A 205 -9.81 -11.53 -2.40
CA GLY A 205 -8.40 -11.91 -2.53
C GLY A 205 -8.18 -13.28 -3.18
N ARG A 206 -9.24 -14.06 -3.43
CA ARG A 206 -9.16 -15.32 -4.19
C ARG A 206 -9.31 -15.14 -5.69
N THR A 207 -9.79 -14.00 -6.17
CA THR A 207 -9.84 -13.74 -7.61
C THR A 207 -8.44 -13.49 -8.15
N LYS A 208 -8.20 -13.82 -9.43
CA LYS A 208 -6.87 -13.73 -10.03
C LYS A 208 -6.36 -12.28 -10.05
N ASP A 209 -7.24 -11.34 -10.38
CA ASP A 209 -6.86 -9.92 -10.53
C ASP A 209 -6.47 -9.30 -9.18
N ILE A 210 -7.28 -9.51 -8.14
CA ILE A 210 -6.96 -9.01 -6.79
C ILE A 210 -5.75 -9.73 -6.22
N ARG A 211 -5.59 -11.02 -6.54
CA ARG A 211 -4.41 -11.77 -6.17
C ARG A 211 -3.14 -11.14 -6.74
N ARG A 212 -3.19 -10.74 -8.00
CA ARG A 212 -2.08 -10.08 -8.69
C ARG A 212 -1.75 -8.74 -8.06
N VAL A 213 -2.75 -7.93 -7.70
CA VAL A 213 -2.55 -6.69 -6.94
C VAL A 213 -1.90 -6.94 -5.58
N PHE A 214 -2.29 -8.00 -4.85
CA PHE A 214 -1.63 -8.36 -3.58
C PHE A 214 -0.18 -8.83 -3.73
N GLU A 215 0.18 -9.38 -4.89
CA GLU A 215 1.57 -9.72 -5.22
C GLU A 215 2.38 -8.42 -5.47
N TYR A 216 1.87 -7.48 -6.26
CA TYR A 216 2.48 -6.15 -6.42
C TYR A 216 2.60 -5.37 -5.09
N HIS A 217 1.64 -5.55 -4.18
CA HIS A 217 1.72 -5.00 -2.82
C HIS A 217 2.88 -5.62 -2.02
N GLY A 218 3.11 -6.93 -2.18
CA GLY A 218 4.30 -7.57 -1.64
C GLY A 218 5.59 -7.01 -2.24
N ALA A 219 5.62 -6.76 -3.56
CA ALA A 219 6.77 -6.15 -4.24
C ALA A 219 7.07 -4.73 -3.73
N GLU A 220 6.03 -3.92 -3.50
CA GLU A 220 6.15 -2.57 -2.92
C GLU A 220 6.82 -2.65 -1.53
N HIS A 221 6.27 -3.45 -0.63
CA HIS A 221 6.80 -3.59 0.73
C HIS A 221 8.23 -4.09 0.75
N LYS A 222 8.57 -5.11 -0.05
CA LYS A 222 9.93 -5.63 -0.11
C LYS A 222 10.93 -4.62 -0.67
N THR A 223 10.53 -3.85 -1.68
CA THR A 223 11.38 -2.81 -2.29
C THR A 223 11.69 -1.71 -1.29
N ILE A 224 10.66 -1.22 -0.57
CA ILE A 224 10.82 -0.21 0.47
C ILE A 224 11.69 -0.76 1.62
N ALA A 225 11.45 -1.99 2.06
CA ALA A 225 12.23 -2.62 3.12
C ALA A 225 13.70 -2.78 2.74
N ALA A 226 14.01 -3.14 1.49
CA ALA A 226 15.37 -3.22 0.99
C ALA A 226 16.07 -1.86 1.01
N TYR A 227 15.40 -0.81 0.54
CA TYR A 227 15.92 0.55 0.57
C TYR A 227 16.22 1.03 2.00
N GLU A 228 15.34 0.74 2.95
CA GLU A 228 15.51 1.13 4.36
C GLU A 228 16.62 0.39 5.09
N HIS A 229 17.10 -0.71 4.53
CA HIS A 229 18.26 -1.44 5.05
C HIS A 229 19.53 -1.17 4.24
N ASP A 230 19.53 -0.12 3.40
CA ASP A 230 20.65 0.26 2.55
C ASP A 230 21.12 -0.87 1.61
N GLU A 231 20.21 -1.73 1.17
CA GLU A 231 20.50 -2.78 0.20
C GLU A 231 20.31 -2.29 -1.24
N ASP A 232 21.09 -2.85 -2.16
CA ASP A 232 20.96 -2.58 -3.58
C ASP A 232 19.57 -2.98 -4.10
N LEU A 233 18.94 -2.08 -4.86
CA LEU A 233 17.62 -2.30 -5.46
C LEU A 233 17.71 -3.22 -6.68
N VAL A 234 18.01 -4.49 -6.42
CA VAL A 234 18.07 -5.61 -7.37
C VAL A 234 17.20 -6.78 -6.88
N PRO A 235 16.51 -7.52 -7.77
CA PRO A 235 15.54 -8.55 -7.37
C PRO A 235 16.06 -9.57 -6.36
N ASP A 236 17.25 -10.13 -6.56
CA ASP A 236 17.85 -11.15 -5.68
C ASP A 236 18.04 -10.72 -4.22
N ARG A 237 18.17 -9.41 -3.99
CA ARG A 237 18.32 -8.81 -2.66
C ARG A 237 16.96 -8.51 -2.06
N ILE A 238 16.07 -7.90 -2.86
CA ILE A 238 14.72 -7.51 -2.47
C ILE A 238 13.87 -8.73 -2.07
N GLU A 239 14.00 -9.85 -2.78
CA GLU A 239 13.19 -11.05 -2.54
C GLU A 239 13.30 -11.58 -1.10
N ARG A 240 14.43 -11.30 -0.43
CA ARG A 240 14.73 -11.78 0.93
C ARG A 240 13.99 -11.02 2.02
N PHE A 241 13.48 -9.83 1.72
CA PHE A 241 12.76 -9.01 2.70
C PHE A 241 11.35 -9.53 2.93
N PRO A 242 10.78 -9.32 4.14
CA PRO A 242 9.40 -9.69 4.42
C PRO A 242 8.44 -8.84 3.57
N LYS A 243 7.31 -9.45 3.20
CA LYS A 243 6.21 -8.73 2.54
C LYS A 243 5.34 -7.96 3.52
N GLU A 244 5.52 -8.14 4.83
CA GLU A 244 4.80 -7.37 5.85
C GLU A 244 5.60 -6.13 6.26
N HIS A 245 4.92 -4.99 6.34
CA HIS A 245 5.51 -3.71 6.67
C HIS A 245 4.63 -2.88 7.61
N VAL A 246 5.22 -2.32 8.67
CA VAL A 246 4.47 -1.63 9.74
C VAL A 246 3.80 -0.33 9.29
N ARG A 247 4.27 0.27 8.19
CA ARG A 247 3.75 1.55 7.66
C ARG A 247 2.72 1.40 6.54
N CYS A 248 2.28 0.17 6.27
CA CYS A 248 1.29 -0.13 5.23
C CYS A 248 -0.08 0.53 5.51
N GLY A 249 -0.76 0.98 4.46
CA GLY A 249 -2.15 1.47 4.53
C GLY A 249 -3.15 0.44 5.08
N THR A 250 -2.90 -0.86 4.90
CA THR A 250 -3.71 -1.93 5.52
C THR A 250 -3.69 -1.85 7.05
N ASN A 251 -2.55 -1.48 7.64
CA ASN A 251 -2.46 -1.26 9.08
C ASN A 251 -3.31 -0.06 9.52
N PHE A 252 -3.30 1.02 8.73
CA PHE A 252 -4.17 2.17 8.94
C PHE A 252 -5.67 1.79 8.96
N LEU A 253 -6.12 0.93 8.03
CA LEU A 253 -7.52 0.50 7.98
C LEU A 253 -7.97 -0.23 9.25
N ILE A 254 -7.14 -1.13 9.79
CA ILE A 254 -7.45 -1.82 11.04
C ILE A 254 -7.45 -0.87 12.23
N ILE A 255 -6.49 0.06 12.29
CA ILE A 255 -6.46 1.11 13.34
C ILE A 255 -7.74 1.94 13.29
N VAL A 256 -8.17 2.39 12.11
CA VAL A 256 -9.44 3.10 11.90
C VAL A 256 -10.60 2.29 12.43
N MET A 257 -10.70 1.00 12.09
CA MET A 257 -11.80 0.14 12.56
C MET A 257 -11.81 0.00 14.07
N ILE A 258 -10.66 -0.25 14.70
CA ILE A 258 -10.56 -0.39 16.15
C ILE A 258 -10.99 0.92 16.84
N ILE A 259 -10.46 2.06 16.40
CA ILE A 259 -10.83 3.39 16.93
C ILE A 259 -12.32 3.65 16.71
N THR A 260 -12.88 3.22 15.59
CA THR A 260 -14.31 3.35 15.29
C THR A 260 -15.18 2.66 16.33
N ILE A 261 -14.79 1.45 16.79
CA ILE A 261 -15.51 0.72 17.86
C ILE A 261 -15.51 1.55 19.15
N PHE A 262 -14.33 2.03 19.57
CA PHE A 262 -14.21 2.83 20.78
C PHE A 262 -15.01 4.13 20.71
N VAL A 263 -14.84 4.89 19.61
CA VAL A 263 -15.52 6.17 19.41
C VAL A 263 -17.04 5.98 19.45
N PHE A 264 -17.60 5.06 18.66
CA PHE A 264 -19.06 4.87 18.63
C PHE A 264 -19.62 4.26 19.91
N THR A 265 -18.85 3.47 20.64
CA THR A 265 -19.27 3.00 21.98
C THR A 265 -19.49 4.18 22.93
N LEU A 266 -18.65 5.23 22.87
CA LEU A 266 -18.79 6.44 23.68
C LEU A 266 -19.98 7.32 23.27
N PHE A 267 -20.38 7.29 21.99
CA PHE A 267 -21.57 8.02 21.50
C PHE A 267 -22.90 7.39 21.91
N GLY A 268 -22.90 6.16 22.44
CA GLY A 268 -24.10 5.45 22.89
C GLY A 268 -25.04 5.05 21.74
N THR A 269 -26.32 4.89 22.05
CA THR A 269 -27.34 4.37 21.13
C THR A 269 -28.49 5.37 20.85
N PRO A 270 -28.20 6.56 20.31
CA PRO A 270 -29.21 7.59 20.06
C PRO A 270 -30.20 7.20 18.95
N GLY A 271 -31.18 8.04 18.62
CA GLY A 271 -32.10 7.77 17.49
C GLY A 271 -31.37 7.56 16.15
N LEU A 272 -31.97 6.80 15.22
CA LEU A 272 -31.35 6.38 13.96
C LEU A 272 -30.74 7.53 13.16
N LEU A 273 -31.45 8.66 13.03
CA LEU A 273 -30.96 9.82 12.30
C LEU A 273 -29.68 10.39 12.92
N TRP A 274 -29.66 10.55 14.25
CA TRP A 274 -28.47 11.03 14.95
C TRP A 274 -27.32 10.02 14.86
N ARG A 275 -27.60 8.70 14.90
CA ARG A 275 -26.60 7.66 14.65
C ARG A 275 -26.00 7.75 13.25
N LEU A 276 -26.76 8.14 12.24
CA LEU A 276 -26.24 8.29 10.88
C LEU A 276 -25.37 9.55 10.76
N VAL A 277 -25.86 10.68 11.28
CA VAL A 277 -25.14 11.96 11.24
C VAL A 277 -23.84 11.91 12.05
N SER A 278 -23.88 11.33 13.26
CA SER A 278 -22.70 11.22 14.12
C SER A 278 -21.59 10.38 13.49
N ARG A 279 -21.94 9.34 12.72
CA ARG A 279 -20.96 8.53 11.98
C ARG A 279 -20.26 9.33 10.89
N VAL A 280 -21.00 10.14 10.13
CA VAL A 280 -20.41 10.98 9.07
C VAL A 280 -19.47 12.02 9.68
N ILE A 281 -19.91 12.70 10.74
CA ILE A 281 -19.09 13.71 11.45
C ILE A 281 -17.86 13.08 12.11
N ALA A 282 -17.96 11.83 12.57
CA ALA A 282 -16.84 11.13 13.18
C ALA A 282 -15.75 10.69 12.19
N ILE A 283 -16.02 10.63 10.87
CA ILE A 283 -15.03 10.14 9.88
C ILE A 283 -13.72 10.95 9.93
N PRO A 284 -13.73 12.30 9.83
CA PRO A 284 -12.49 13.08 9.93
C PRO A 284 -11.79 12.92 11.28
N ILE A 285 -12.57 12.76 12.36
CA ILE A 285 -12.04 12.60 13.72
C ILE A 285 -11.31 11.28 13.86
N ILE A 286 -11.96 10.20 13.47
CA ILE A 286 -11.39 8.85 13.49
C ILE A 286 -10.14 8.79 12.59
N ALA A 287 -10.20 9.37 11.39
CA ALA A 287 -9.07 9.42 10.46
C ALA A 287 -7.87 10.17 11.05
N GLY A 288 -8.10 11.33 11.68
CA GLY A 288 -7.06 12.11 12.36
C GLY A 288 -6.39 11.33 13.50
N ILE A 289 -7.18 10.69 14.38
CA ILE A 289 -6.65 9.88 15.48
C ILE A 289 -5.89 8.66 14.94
N ALA A 290 -6.44 7.97 13.94
CA ALA A 290 -5.82 6.79 13.35
C ALA A 290 -4.48 7.11 12.70
N TYR A 291 -4.36 8.26 12.03
CA TYR A 291 -3.11 8.71 11.44
C TYR A 291 -2.04 8.96 12.50
N GLU A 292 -2.40 9.61 13.61
CA GLU A 292 -1.47 9.83 14.73
C GLU A 292 -1.05 8.52 15.40
N ALA A 293 -1.98 7.58 15.58
CA ALA A 293 -1.69 6.25 16.12
C ALA A 293 -0.72 5.48 15.20
N LEU A 294 -0.95 5.49 13.89
CA LEU A 294 -0.05 4.88 12.91
C LEU A 294 1.36 5.49 12.99
N ARG A 295 1.44 6.83 13.02
CA ARG A 295 2.73 7.54 13.12
C ARG A 295 3.45 7.23 14.43
N LEU A 296 2.71 7.10 15.53
CA LEU A 296 3.28 6.75 16.83
C LEU A 296 3.90 5.33 16.81
N GLY A 297 3.21 4.35 16.22
CA GLY A 297 3.76 3.00 16.09
C GLY A 297 4.98 2.94 15.18
N ALA A 298 5.01 3.73 14.11
CA ALA A 298 6.19 3.85 13.24
C ALA A 298 7.38 4.50 13.95
N ARG A 299 7.13 5.43 14.89
CA ARG A 299 8.19 6.11 15.66
C ARG A 299 8.80 5.22 16.74
N PHE A 300 8.05 4.29 17.31
CA PHE A 300 8.50 3.45 18.43
C PHE A 300 8.39 1.94 18.13
N PRO A 301 9.06 1.43 17.08
CA PRO A 301 8.92 0.05 16.61
C PRO A 301 9.43 -0.99 17.63
N ARG A 302 10.36 -0.61 18.51
CA ARG A 302 10.94 -1.50 19.53
C ARG A 302 10.07 -1.66 20.79
N SER A 303 9.05 -0.82 20.97
CA SER A 303 8.20 -0.90 22.17
C SER A 303 7.21 -2.05 22.07
N THR A 304 7.09 -2.86 23.13
CA THR A 304 6.15 -3.99 23.15
C THR A 304 4.71 -3.53 23.02
N ALA A 305 4.36 -2.39 23.61
CA ALA A 305 3.03 -1.79 23.48
C ALA A 305 2.68 -1.45 22.02
N MET A 306 3.58 -0.81 21.26
CA MET A 306 3.32 -0.51 19.85
C MET A 306 3.30 -1.77 18.99
N ARG A 307 4.12 -2.78 19.28
CA ARG A 307 4.06 -4.07 18.57
C ARG A 307 2.70 -4.76 18.74
N VAL A 308 2.15 -4.77 19.95
CA VAL A 308 0.81 -5.32 20.21
C VAL A 308 -0.26 -4.50 19.48
N MET A 309 -0.16 -3.17 19.52
CA MET A 309 -1.11 -2.27 18.84
C MET A 309 -1.12 -2.47 17.31
N MET A 310 0.05 -2.70 16.70
CA MET A 310 0.20 -2.87 15.25
C MET A 310 0.02 -4.32 14.77
N ALA A 311 0.03 -5.30 15.68
CA ALA A 311 -0.08 -6.72 15.33
C ALA A 311 -1.35 -7.06 14.53
N PRO A 312 -2.55 -6.52 14.85
CA PRO A 312 -3.75 -6.78 14.05
C PRO A 312 -3.61 -6.35 12.58
N GLY A 313 -2.96 -5.22 12.32
CA GLY A 313 -2.69 -4.76 10.96
C GLY A 313 -1.71 -5.65 10.20
N ILE A 314 -0.66 -6.13 10.88
CA ILE A 314 0.29 -7.10 10.32
C ILE A 314 -0.41 -8.44 10.01
N TRP A 315 -1.35 -8.90 10.83
CA TRP A 315 -2.14 -10.09 10.53
C TRP A 315 -3.00 -9.90 9.28
N LEU A 316 -3.61 -8.72 9.11
CA LEU A 316 -4.38 -8.43 7.90
C LEU A 316 -3.49 -8.44 6.65
N GLN A 317 -2.24 -7.98 6.75
CA GLN A 317 -1.29 -8.02 5.64
C GLN A 317 -1.02 -9.45 5.15
N LYS A 318 -1.10 -10.47 6.01
CA LYS A 318 -0.99 -11.88 5.57
C LYS A 318 -2.08 -12.30 4.60
N ILE A 319 -3.20 -11.57 4.56
CA ILE A 319 -4.31 -11.78 3.63
C ILE A 319 -4.21 -10.81 2.43
N THR A 320 -3.73 -9.59 2.64
CA THR A 320 -3.67 -8.52 1.62
C THR A 320 -2.33 -8.38 0.91
N THR A 321 -1.37 -9.28 1.16
CA THR A 321 -0.06 -9.33 0.49
C THR A 321 0.24 -10.77 0.07
N ARG A 322 1.01 -10.93 -1.00
CA ARG A 322 1.49 -12.21 -1.50
C ARG A 322 2.95 -12.10 -1.94
N GLU A 323 3.59 -13.25 -2.15
CA GLU A 323 4.95 -13.27 -2.70
C GLU A 323 4.91 -12.80 -4.16
N PRO A 324 5.65 -11.72 -4.51
CA PRO A 324 5.75 -11.28 -5.88
C PRO A 324 6.67 -12.18 -6.71
N ASP A 325 6.45 -12.19 -8.02
CA ASP A 325 7.46 -12.67 -8.97
C ASP A 325 8.55 -11.60 -9.25
N VAL A 326 9.63 -12.03 -9.91
CA VAL A 326 10.77 -11.15 -10.25
C VAL A 326 10.33 -9.96 -11.10
N GLY A 327 9.43 -10.17 -12.06
CA GLY A 327 8.93 -9.12 -12.93
C GLY A 327 8.10 -8.07 -12.19
N GLN A 328 7.40 -8.46 -11.12
CA GLN A 328 6.69 -7.52 -10.25
C GLN A 328 7.65 -6.71 -9.37
N ILE A 329 8.73 -7.34 -8.90
CA ILE A 329 9.81 -6.63 -8.18
C ILE A 329 10.47 -5.60 -9.10
N GLU A 330 10.74 -5.94 -10.36
CA GLU A 330 11.30 -5.00 -11.34
C GLU A 330 10.42 -3.77 -11.56
N VAL A 331 9.10 -3.96 -11.65
CA VAL A 331 8.14 -2.85 -11.77
C VAL A 331 8.18 -1.96 -10.52
N ALA A 332 8.17 -2.57 -9.32
CA ALA A 332 8.28 -1.83 -8.06
C ALA A 332 9.59 -1.03 -7.95
N VAL A 333 10.72 -1.64 -8.34
CA VAL A 333 12.03 -0.98 -8.39
C VAL A 333 12.06 0.15 -9.40
N SER A 334 11.43 -0.03 -10.57
CA SER A 334 11.38 1.00 -11.62
C SER A 334 10.63 2.23 -11.13
N SER A 335 9.47 2.04 -10.49
CA SER A 335 8.72 3.13 -9.84
C SER A 335 9.56 3.82 -8.75
N PHE A 336 10.23 3.04 -7.90
CA PHE A 336 11.02 3.59 -6.79
C PHE A 336 12.23 4.39 -7.27
N LYS A 337 12.99 3.86 -8.23
CA LYS A 337 14.16 4.55 -8.80
C LYS A 337 13.77 5.84 -9.51
N GLU A 338 12.62 5.87 -10.17
CA GLU A 338 12.12 7.09 -10.80
C GLU A 338 11.82 8.19 -9.76
N VAL A 339 11.22 7.85 -8.61
CA VAL A 339 11.04 8.81 -7.50
C VAL A 339 12.39 9.35 -7.03
N LEU A 340 13.37 8.48 -6.78
CA LEU A 340 14.70 8.88 -6.33
C LEU A 340 15.41 9.79 -7.34
N ARG A 341 15.27 9.49 -8.64
CA ARG A 341 15.85 10.29 -9.73
C ARG A 341 15.26 11.71 -9.73
N ARG A 342 13.94 11.83 -9.63
CA ARG A 342 13.26 13.14 -9.61
C ARG A 342 13.61 13.96 -8.37
N GLU A 343 13.71 13.32 -7.22
CA GLU A 343 14.17 13.97 -5.98
C GLU A 343 15.61 14.46 -6.10
N ALA A 344 16.50 13.67 -6.70
CA ALA A 344 17.89 14.07 -6.95
C ALA A 344 17.98 15.24 -7.95
N GLU A 345 17.16 15.24 -9.01
CA GLU A 345 17.08 16.34 -9.97
C GLU A 345 16.55 17.63 -9.32
N ALA A 346 15.52 17.53 -8.50
CA ALA A 346 14.97 18.67 -7.76
C ALA A 346 16.00 19.25 -6.77
N ALA A 347 16.74 18.38 -6.07
CA ALA A 347 17.79 18.79 -5.14
C ALA A 347 19.05 19.36 -5.83
N GLY A 348 19.36 18.92 -7.05
CA GLY A 348 20.47 19.45 -7.85
C GLY A 348 20.12 20.72 -8.65
N ALA A 349 18.83 21.04 -8.79
CA ALA A 349 18.34 22.26 -9.43
C ALA A 349 18.22 23.45 -8.45
N THR A 350 18.39 23.22 -7.15
CA THR A 350 18.47 24.21 -6.07
C THR A 350 19.90 24.43 -5.63
#